data_AF-A0A6M1SAZ2-F1
#
_entry.id   AF-A0A6M1SAZ2-F1
#
_cell.length_a   1.000
_cell.length_b   1.000
_cell.length_c   1.000
_cell.angle_alpha   90.00
_cell.angle_beta   90.00
_cell.angle_gamma   90.00
#
_symmetry.space_group_name_H-M   'P 1'
#
loop_
_entity.id
_entity.type
_entity.pdbx_description
1 polymer ?
#
loop_
_entity_poly.entity_id
_entity_poly.type
_entity_poly.pdbx_seq_one_letter_code
_entity_poly.pdbx_strand_id
1 'polypeptide(L)'
;MYIYAKAIHVFAVGTLIGGMLFVAILLRLTSGKEYSPDIQCLVRRAIWWDSRISTPALFVAWAAGFSMAADAGWFDSGWMLLKLIPVAFLTGLQLFSGAMLEKLALGGQDYRSIRGYMPAAVLLAFAPIVFLAVVKPF
;
A
#
# COMPACT_ATOMS: atom_id res chain seq x y z
N MET A 1 -3.75 -13.03 22.93
CA MET A 1 -3.99 -12.88 21.47
C MET A 1 -3.35 -11.63 20.88
N TYR A 2 -3.47 -10.47 21.54
CA TYR A 2 -2.94 -9.18 21.09
C TYR A 2 -1.51 -9.19 20.48
N ILE A 3 -0.55 -9.86 21.12
CA ILE A 3 0.85 -9.90 20.66
C ILE A 3 1.01 -10.58 19.28
N TYR A 4 0.26 -11.66 19.04
CA TYR A 4 0.28 -12.37 17.77
C TYR A 4 -0.44 -11.57 16.67
N ALA A 5 -1.59 -10.96 16.99
CA ALA A 5 -2.28 -10.05 16.07
C ALA A 5 -1.39 -8.87 15.67
N LYS A 6 -0.65 -8.29 16.62
CA LYS A 6 0.33 -7.24 16.37
C LYS A 6 1.46 -7.68 15.45
N ALA A 7 2.02 -8.89 15.67
CA ALA A 7 3.06 -9.44 14.81
C ALA A 7 2.56 -9.65 13.37
N ILE A 8 1.38 -10.25 13.20
CA ILE A 8 0.73 -10.44 11.90
C ILE A 8 0.47 -9.10 11.22
N HIS A 9 -0.05 -8.12 11.95
CA HIS A 9 -0.30 -6.77 11.44
C HIS A 9 0.98 -6.10 10.93
N VAL A 10 2.06 -6.11 11.72
CA VAL A 10 3.34 -5.50 11.32
C VAL A 10 3.93 -6.20 10.09
N PHE A 11 3.90 -7.53 10.05
CA PHE A 11 4.36 -8.30 8.89
C PHE A 11 3.54 -7.98 7.63
N ALA A 12 2.22 -7.90 7.76
CA ALA A 12 1.31 -7.56 6.66
C ALA A 12 1.57 -6.13 6.15
N VAL A 13 1.74 -5.17 7.06
CA VAL A 13 2.09 -3.78 6.69
C VAL A 13 3.45 -3.73 5.98
N GLY A 14 4.47 -4.43 6.47
CA GLY A 14 5.78 -4.48 5.80
C GLY A 14 5.69 -5.07 4.39
N THR A 15 4.95 -6.16 4.23
CA THR A 15 4.69 -6.81 2.94
C THR A 15 3.95 -5.88 1.98
N LEU A 16 2.93 -5.17 2.47
CA LEU A 16 2.17 -4.18 1.72
C LEU A 16 3.07 -3.04 1.23
N ILE A 17 3.83 -2.40 2.12
CA ILE A 17 4.70 -1.28 1.76
C ILE A 17 5.79 -1.71 0.77
N GLY A 18 6.40 -2.89 0.97
CA GLY A 18 7.36 -3.45 0.03
C GLY A 18 6.76 -3.66 -1.37
N GLY A 19 5.56 -4.24 -1.43
CA GLY A 19 4.82 -4.43 -2.68
C GLY A 19 4.46 -3.11 -3.37
N MET A 20 3.94 -2.14 -2.62
CA MET A 20 3.62 -0.80 -3.13
C MET A 20 4.85 -0.09 -3.71
N LEU A 21 5.99 -0.15 -3.02
CA LEU A 21 7.23 0.46 -3.50
C LEU A 21 7.75 -0.23 -4.76
N PHE A 22 7.69 -1.57 -4.83
CA PHE A 22 8.05 -2.31 -6.03
C PHE A 22 7.22 -1.87 -7.24
N VAL A 23 5.89 -1.81 -7.09
CA VAL A 23 4.98 -1.33 -8.15
C VAL A 23 5.24 0.12 -8.51
N ALA A 24 5.38 1.01 -7.52
CA ALA A 24 5.63 2.42 -7.74
C ALA A 24 6.95 2.69 -8.49
N ILE A 25 8.02 1.96 -8.15
CA ILE A 25 9.31 2.05 -8.84
C ILE A 25 9.17 1.54 -10.28
N LEU A 26 8.52 0.41 -10.50
CA LEU A 26 8.29 -0.13 -11.85
C LEU A 26 7.50 0.86 -12.71
N LEU A 27 6.43 1.45 -12.17
CA LEU A 27 5.64 2.47 -12.85
C LEU A 27 6.49 3.70 -13.20
N ARG A 28 7.38 4.14 -12.29
CA ARG A 28 8.32 5.23 -12.56
C ARG A 28 9.33 4.88 -13.66
N LEU A 29 9.93 3.68 -13.63
CA LEU A 29 10.95 3.23 -14.59
C LEU A 29 10.40 2.99 -16.01
N THR A 30 9.12 2.65 -16.11
CA THR A 30 8.39 2.45 -17.37
C THR A 30 7.75 3.74 -17.88
N SER A 31 7.73 4.81 -17.08
CA SER A 31 7.25 6.12 -17.50
C SER A 31 8.14 6.68 -18.62
N GLY A 32 7.55 7.08 -19.74
CA GLY A 32 8.31 7.63 -20.87
C GLY A 32 8.85 6.60 -21.87
N LYS A 33 8.86 5.31 -21.53
CA LYS A 33 9.39 4.25 -22.42
C LYS A 33 8.33 3.72 -23.38
N GLU A 34 8.77 3.32 -24.56
CA GLU A 34 7.95 2.56 -25.51
C GLU A 34 7.56 1.21 -24.91
N TYR A 35 6.34 0.77 -25.21
CA TYR A 35 5.77 -0.43 -24.61
C TYR A 35 6.29 -1.71 -25.29
N SER A 36 7.51 -2.11 -24.92
CA SER A 36 8.20 -3.29 -25.46
C SER A 36 7.72 -4.62 -24.82
N PRO A 37 7.95 -5.78 -25.47
CA PRO A 37 7.62 -7.11 -24.92
C PRO A 37 8.21 -7.36 -23.52
N ASP A 38 9.41 -6.85 -23.25
CA ASP A 38 10.05 -6.96 -21.94
C ASP A 38 9.29 -6.19 -20.85
N ILE A 39 8.86 -4.96 -21.16
CA ILE A 39 8.03 -4.16 -20.25
C ILE A 39 6.69 -4.85 -20.01
N GLN A 40 6.08 -5.43 -21.04
CA GLN A 40 4.85 -6.20 -20.88
C GLN A 40 5.02 -7.38 -19.93
N CYS A 41 6.13 -8.11 -20.02
CA CYS A 41 6.44 -9.23 -19.13
C CYS A 41 6.60 -8.75 -17.68
N LEU A 42 7.33 -7.65 -17.46
CA LEU A 42 7.49 -7.04 -16.15
C LEU A 42 6.16 -6.56 -15.56
N VAL A 43 5.32 -5.88 -16.35
CA VAL A 43 3.99 -5.41 -15.91
C VAL A 43 3.08 -6.57 -15.54
N ARG A 44 3.05 -7.65 -16.34
CA ARG A 44 2.27 -8.86 -16.01
C ARG A 44 2.72 -9.51 -14.69
N ARG A 45 4.04 -9.59 -14.47
CA ARG A 45 4.59 -10.08 -13.19
C ARG A 45 4.22 -9.17 -12.02
N ALA A 46 4.22 -7.86 -12.24
CA ALA A 46 3.81 -6.90 -11.22
C ALA A 46 2.33 -7.01 -10.86
N ILE A 47 1.45 -7.20 -11.84
CA ILE A 47 0.01 -7.45 -11.60
C ILE A 47 -0.19 -8.74 -10.80
N TRP A 48 0.53 -9.81 -11.17
CA TRP A 48 0.47 -11.07 -10.41
C TRP A 48 0.96 -10.88 -8.97
N TRP A 49 2.08 -10.19 -8.78
CA TRP A 49 2.61 -9.89 -7.45
C TRP A 49 1.63 -9.07 -6.62
N ASP A 50 1.09 -8.00 -7.20
CA ASP A 50 0.18 -7.09 -6.52
C ASP A 50 -1.12 -7.77 -6.08
N SER A 51 -1.69 -8.60 -6.95
CA SER A 51 -2.91 -9.36 -6.68
C SER A 51 -2.72 -10.51 -5.69
N ARG A 52 -1.52 -11.11 -5.63
CA ARG A 52 -1.24 -12.29 -4.77
C ARG A 52 -0.57 -11.95 -3.44
N ILE A 53 0.07 -10.79 -3.34
CA ILE A 53 0.91 -10.45 -2.18
C ILE A 53 0.45 -9.14 -1.56
N SER A 54 0.55 -8.02 -2.28
CA SER A 54 0.21 -6.69 -1.74
C SER A 54 -1.27 -6.61 -1.33
N THR A 55 -2.17 -7.08 -2.19
CA THR A 55 -3.62 -6.99 -1.98
C THR A 55 -4.06 -7.86 -0.79
N PRO A 56 -3.69 -9.15 -0.68
CA PRO A 56 -3.96 -9.92 0.53
C PRO A 56 -3.31 -9.32 1.78
N ALA A 57 -2.10 -8.78 1.68
CA ALA A 57 -1.43 -8.13 2.81
C ALA A 57 -2.21 -6.91 3.32
N LEU A 58 -2.82 -6.12 2.43
CA LEU A 58 -3.72 -5.03 2.80
C LEU A 58 -4.94 -5.54 3.59
N PHE A 59 -5.59 -6.61 3.13
CA PHE A 59 -6.73 -7.21 3.84
C PHE A 59 -6.33 -7.73 5.21
N VAL A 60 -5.18 -8.42 5.32
CA VAL A 60 -4.66 -8.93 6.59
C VAL A 60 -4.31 -7.78 7.54
N ALA A 61 -3.70 -6.70 7.03
CA ALA A 61 -3.37 -5.53 7.83
C ALA A 61 -4.63 -4.88 8.42
N TRP A 62 -5.69 -4.71 7.63
CA TRP A 62 -6.99 -4.21 8.11
C TRP A 62 -7.64 -5.16 9.12
N ALA A 63 -7.72 -6.46 8.81
CA ALA A 63 -8.34 -7.45 9.70
C ALA A 63 -7.63 -7.51 11.06
N ALA A 64 -6.29 -7.54 11.06
CA ALA A 64 -5.50 -7.53 12.28
C ALA A 64 -5.56 -6.18 13.01
N GLY A 65 -5.67 -5.07 12.27
CA GLY A 65 -5.86 -3.74 12.84
C GLY A 65 -7.19 -3.62 13.58
N PHE A 66 -8.28 -4.06 12.94
CA PHE A 66 -9.62 -4.06 13.52
C PHE A 66 -9.74 -5.01 14.71
N SER A 67 -9.12 -6.20 14.67
CA SER A 67 -9.16 -7.11 15.81
C SER A 67 -8.44 -6.52 17.03
N MET A 68 -7.27 -5.89 16.84
CA MET A 68 -6.58 -5.20 17.93
C MET A 68 -7.36 -4.00 18.46
N ALA A 69 -8.04 -3.25 17.58
CA ALA A 69 -8.87 -2.12 17.95
C ALA A 69 -10.08 -2.54 18.80
N ALA A 70 -10.73 -3.65 18.43
CA ALA A 70 -11.85 -4.24 19.16
C ALA A 70 -11.42 -4.78 20.52
N ASP A 71 -10.35 -5.58 20.57
CA ASP A 71 -9.83 -6.16 21.83
C ASP A 71 -9.45 -5.07 22.84
N ALA A 72 -8.96 -3.93 22.37
CA ALA A 72 -8.48 -2.85 23.22
C ALA A 72 -9.52 -1.72 23.44
N GLY A 73 -10.71 -1.81 22.83
CA GLY A 73 -11.78 -0.81 22.98
C GLY A 73 -11.42 0.58 22.42
N TRP A 74 -10.57 0.67 21.40
CA TRP A 74 -10.02 1.94 20.93
C TRP A 74 -10.89 2.68 19.91
N PHE A 75 -12.07 2.17 19.56
CA PHE A 75 -12.93 2.72 18.50
C PHE A 75 -13.31 4.18 18.71
N ASP A 76 -13.51 4.59 19.96
CA ASP A 76 -13.84 5.96 20.33
C ASP A 76 -12.60 6.82 20.65
N SER A 77 -11.40 6.26 20.58
CA SER A 77 -10.18 7.01 20.83
C SER A 77 -9.85 7.92 19.63
N GLY A 78 -9.67 9.22 19.90
CA GLY A 78 -9.27 10.18 18.87
C GLY A 78 -7.96 9.79 18.17
N TRP A 79 -7.05 9.13 18.88
CA TRP A 79 -5.78 8.66 18.34
C TRP A 79 -6.00 7.62 17.23
N MET A 80 -6.95 6.70 17.43
CA MET A 80 -7.23 5.68 16.43
C MET A 80 -7.93 6.27 15.20
N LEU A 81 -8.89 7.18 15.40
CA LEU A 81 -9.53 7.91 14.30
C LEU A 81 -8.50 8.71 13.49
N LEU A 82 -7.56 9.40 14.16
CA LEU A 82 -6.48 10.13 13.49
C LEU A 82 -5.57 9.18 12.68
N LYS A 83 -5.27 7.99 13.21
CA LYS A 83 -4.47 6.96 12.51
C LYS A 83 -5.19 6.40 11.28
N LEU A 84 -6.52 6.36 11.26
CA LEU A 84 -7.29 5.84 10.12
C LEU A 84 -7.16 6.71 8.87
N ILE A 85 -6.94 8.02 9.00
CA ILE A 85 -6.80 8.93 7.84
C ILE A 85 -5.65 8.51 6.91
N PRO A 86 -4.38 8.41 7.37
CA PRO A 86 -3.30 7.98 6.50
C PRO A 86 -3.41 6.50 6.10
N VAL A 87 -4.02 5.62 6.91
CA VAL A 87 -4.27 4.22 6.54
C VAL A 87 -5.28 4.11 5.39
N ALA A 88 -6.35 4.90 5.41
CA ALA A 88 -7.32 4.98 4.32
C ALA A 88 -6.67 5.55 3.05
N PHE A 89 -5.81 6.57 3.19
CA PHE A 89 -5.05 7.10 2.06
C PHE A 89 -4.08 6.06 1.46
N LEU A 90 -3.35 5.32 2.29
CA LEU A 90 -2.49 4.21 1.86
C LEU A 90 -3.28 3.12 1.13
N THR A 91 -4.48 2.80 1.62
CA THR A 91 -5.41 1.85 0.99
C THR A 91 -5.82 2.33 -0.40
N GLY A 92 -6.20 3.61 -0.53
CA GLY A 92 -6.51 4.23 -1.82
C GLY A 92 -5.33 4.19 -2.79
N LEU A 93 -4.11 4.49 -2.30
CA LEU A 93 -2.88 4.39 -3.10
C LEU A 93 -2.62 2.98 -3.60
N GLN A 94 -2.86 1.95 -2.80
CA GLN A 94 -2.67 0.55 -3.19
C GLN A 94 -3.63 0.18 -4.32
N LEU A 95 -4.92 0.48 -4.16
CA LEU A 95 -5.94 0.21 -5.18
C LEU A 95 -5.65 0.98 -6.48
N PHE A 96 -5.25 2.25 -6.35
CA PHE A 96 -4.87 3.08 -7.50
C PHE A 96 -3.63 2.53 -8.22
N SER A 97 -2.64 2.02 -7.49
CA SER A 97 -1.45 1.38 -8.07
C SER A 97 -1.79 0.15 -8.88
N GLY A 98 -2.70 -0.70 -8.38
CA GLY A 98 -3.23 -1.85 -9.12
C GLY A 98 -3.94 -1.43 -10.41
N ALA A 99 -4.83 -0.45 -10.32
CA ALA A 99 -5.54 0.09 -11.49
C ALA A 99 -4.58 0.69 -12.54
N MET A 100 -3.53 1.38 -12.10
CA MET A 100 -2.49 1.91 -13.01
C MET A 100 -1.71 0.80 -13.71
N LEU A 101 -1.38 -0.29 -13.02
CA LEU A 101 -0.72 -1.45 -13.62
C LEU A 101 -1.61 -2.09 -14.69
N GLU A 102 -2.90 -2.27 -14.42
CA GLU A 102 -3.84 -2.84 -15.39
C GLU A 102 -3.96 -1.95 -16.64
N LYS A 103 -4.08 -0.63 -16.47
CA LYS A 103 -4.10 0.29 -17.62
C LYS A 103 -2.79 0.28 -18.39
N LEU A 104 -1.65 0.20 -17.70
CA LEU A 104 -0.35 0.06 -18.36
C LEU A 104 -0.25 -1.27 -19.13
N ALA A 105 -0.83 -2.35 -18.61
CA ALA A 105 -0.88 -3.66 -19.27
C ALA A 105 -1.56 -3.59 -20.65
N LEU A 106 -2.57 -2.73 -20.79
CA LEU A 106 -3.31 -2.46 -22.01
C LEU A 106 -2.59 -1.46 -22.95
N GLY A 107 -1.38 -1.00 -22.60
CA GLY A 107 -0.63 -0.01 -23.36
C GLY A 107 -1.00 1.46 -23.07
N GLY A 108 -1.86 1.70 -22.08
CA GLY A 108 -2.26 3.06 -21.67
C GLY A 108 -1.12 3.86 -21.07
N GLN A 109 -1.02 5.16 -21.43
CA GLN A 109 0.04 6.06 -20.97
C GLN A 109 -0.47 7.21 -20.08
N ASP A 110 -1.76 7.27 -19.79
CA ASP A 110 -2.50 8.41 -19.19
C ASP A 110 -1.93 8.97 -17.88
N TYR A 111 -1.15 8.19 -17.13
CA TYR A 111 -0.68 8.59 -15.80
C TYR A 111 0.80 8.99 -15.73
N ARG A 112 1.42 9.37 -16.85
CA ARG A 112 2.87 9.67 -16.92
C ARG A 112 3.33 10.67 -15.86
N SER A 113 2.54 11.71 -15.57
CA SER A 113 2.87 12.74 -14.58
C SER A 113 2.78 12.25 -13.13
N ILE A 114 1.84 11.33 -12.83
CA ILE A 114 1.59 10.87 -11.45
C ILE A 114 2.56 9.75 -11.05
N ARG A 115 2.99 8.91 -12.02
CA ARG A 115 3.92 7.78 -11.80
C ARG A 115 5.21 8.16 -11.07
N GLY A 116 5.75 9.34 -11.34
CA GLY A 116 7.00 9.81 -10.72
C GLY A 116 6.89 10.04 -9.21
N TYR A 117 5.72 10.42 -8.72
CA TYR A 117 5.47 10.78 -7.33
C TYR A 117 5.00 9.60 -6.47
N MET A 118 4.62 8.47 -7.08
CA MET A 118 4.07 7.32 -6.34
C MET A 118 4.99 6.80 -5.22
N PRO A 119 6.31 6.62 -5.41
CA PRO A 119 7.17 6.17 -4.31
C PRO A 119 7.17 7.14 -3.13
N ALA A 120 7.19 8.44 -3.42
CA ALA A 120 7.14 9.48 -2.39
C ALA A 120 5.77 9.49 -1.68
N ALA A 121 4.68 9.32 -2.42
CA ALA A 121 3.33 9.26 -1.85
C ALA A 121 3.17 8.06 -0.89
N VAL A 122 3.71 6.88 -1.23
CA VAL A 122 3.70 5.70 -0.35
C VAL A 122 4.47 5.99 0.95
N LEU A 123 5.67 6.56 0.86
CA LEU A 123 6.48 6.87 2.03
C LEU A 123 5.85 7.97 2.91
N LEU A 124 5.28 9.01 2.29
CA LEU A 124 4.59 10.09 2.99
C LEU A 124 3.31 9.59 3.68
N ALA A 125 2.62 8.60 3.12
CA ALA A 125 1.49 7.96 3.78
C ALA A 125 1.94 7.05 4.93
N PHE A 126 3.05 6.33 4.75
CA PHE A 126 3.55 5.36 5.73
C PHE A 126 4.19 6.02 6.97
N ALA A 127 4.97 7.10 6.78
CA ALA A 127 5.64 7.80 7.88
C ALA A 127 4.72 8.22 9.05
N PRO A 128 3.58 8.91 8.82
CA PRO A 128 2.68 9.28 9.91
C PRO A 128 2.01 8.06 10.56
N ILE A 129 1.77 6.96 9.82
CA ILE A 129 1.24 5.71 10.41
C ILE A 129 2.21 5.15 11.43
N VAL A 130 3.51 5.10 11.10
CA VAL A 130 4.56 4.62 12.01
C VAL A 130 4.69 5.56 13.21
N PHE A 131 4.75 6.87 12.97
CA PHE A 131 4.83 7.87 14.03
C PHE A 131 3.66 7.73 15.02
N LEU A 132 2.42 7.69 14.52
CA LEU A 132 1.24 7.52 15.35
C LEU A 132 1.21 6.16 16.06
N ALA A 133 1.74 5.10 15.44
CA ALA A 133 1.82 3.79 16.06
C ALA A 133 2.78 3.73 17.25
N VAL A 134 3.85 4.52 17.23
CA VAL A 134 4.88 4.55 18.29
C VAL A 134 4.55 5.58 19.36
N VAL A 135 4.24 6.81 18.96
CA VAL A 135 4.16 7.96 19.88
C VAL A 135 2.89 7.97 20.71
N LYS A 136 1.76 7.48 20.17
CA LYS A 136 0.44 7.48 20.83
C LYS A 136 0.20 8.75 21.67
N PRO A 137 0.14 9.94 21.04
CA PRO A 137 0.23 11.20 21.75
C PRO A 137 -0.92 11.51 22.73
N PHE A 138 -2.03 10.77 22.70
CA PHE A 138 -3.20 10.94 23.56
C PHE A 138 -4.04 9.65 23.60
#